data_AF-A0A067DI56-F1
#
_entry.id   AF-A0A067DI56-F1
#
_cell.length_a   1.000
_cell.length_b   1.000
_cell.length_c   1.000
_cell.angle_alpha   90.00
_cell.angle_beta   90.00
_cell.angle_gamma   90.00
#
_symmetry.space_group_name_H-M   'P 1'
#
loop_
_entity.id
_entity.type
_entity.pdbx_description
1 polymer ?
#
loop_
_entity_poly.entity_id
_entity_poly.type
_entity_poly.pdbx_seq_one_letter_code
_entity_poly.pdbx_strand_id
1 'polypeptide(L)'
;PYVSETIQPSFQLFSEYQRFFRIVHAPVFLRCFASDRRHMKDSAGNWIAQPPAYEPIVAEDKTEHNLNEYNEIRADEVSVNVEPDLIHAVYTNKLGVVLSENQLEEFFAQVSS
;
A
#
# COMPACT_ATOMS: atom_id res chain seq x y z
N PRO A 1 13.17 13.42 10.13
CA PRO A 1 12.45 12.14 10.33
C PRO A 1 11.95 11.63 8.97
N TYR A 2 11.59 10.36 8.81
CA TYR A 2 11.32 9.76 7.49
C TYR A 2 10.35 10.58 6.62
N VAL A 3 9.21 11.04 7.17
CA VAL A 3 8.21 11.84 6.43
C VAL A 3 8.80 13.17 5.94
N SER A 4 9.42 13.96 6.81
CA SER A 4 9.94 15.28 6.46
C SER A 4 11.12 15.25 5.48
N GLU A 5 11.94 14.19 5.49
CA GLU A 5 13.16 14.11 4.68
C GLU A 5 12.97 13.36 3.35
N THR A 6 12.05 12.38 3.31
CA THR A 6 11.81 11.55 2.11
C THR A 6 10.55 11.96 1.35
N ILE A 7 9.45 12.20 2.07
CA ILE A 7 8.17 12.59 1.46
C ILE A 7 8.19 14.11 1.23
N GLN A 8 8.70 14.91 2.17
CA GLN A 8 8.75 16.37 2.02
C GLN A 8 7.37 16.96 1.62
N PRO A 9 6.33 16.82 2.47
CA PRO A 9 4.96 17.27 2.15
C PRO A 9 4.85 18.80 1.96
N SER A 10 5.83 19.57 2.40
CA SER A 10 5.91 21.01 2.13
C SER A 10 6.30 21.35 0.68
N PHE A 11 6.82 20.38 -0.07
CA PHE A 11 7.18 20.57 -1.47
C PHE A 11 5.94 20.52 -2.36
N GLN A 12 5.66 21.60 -3.08
CA GLN A 12 4.48 21.70 -3.92
C GLN A 12 4.65 20.86 -5.20
N LEU A 13 3.83 19.82 -5.32
CA LEU A 13 3.79 18.93 -6.49
C LEU A 13 2.64 19.30 -7.43
N PHE A 14 2.83 19.02 -8.73
CA PHE A 14 1.71 19.00 -9.67
C PHE A 14 0.71 17.91 -9.30
N SER A 15 -0.55 18.07 -9.70
CA SER A 15 -1.66 17.19 -9.33
C SER A 15 -1.41 15.71 -9.63
N GLU A 16 -0.74 15.41 -10.74
CA GLU A 16 -0.40 14.07 -11.21
C GLU A 16 0.70 13.38 -10.39
N TYR A 17 1.44 14.14 -9.59
CA TYR A 17 2.48 13.63 -8.70
C TYR A 17 2.04 13.60 -7.23
N GLN A 18 0.78 13.96 -6.94
CA GLN A 18 0.23 13.87 -5.60
C GLN A 18 0.32 12.45 -5.06
N ARG A 19 0.77 12.33 -3.81
CA ARG A 19 1.10 11.04 -3.20
C ARG A 19 0.00 10.59 -2.28
N PHE A 20 -0.35 9.31 -2.41
CA PHE A 20 -1.29 8.62 -1.55
C PHE A 20 -0.63 7.36 -0.99
N PHE A 21 -1.06 6.97 0.19
CA PHE A 21 -0.47 5.87 0.94
C PHE A 21 -1.56 4.86 1.29
N ARG A 22 -1.41 3.63 0.79
CA ARG A 22 -2.21 2.50 1.27
C ARG A 22 -1.53 1.94 2.53
N ILE A 23 -2.22 2.03 3.66
CA ILE A 23 -1.76 1.51 4.94
C ILE A 23 -2.47 0.19 5.20
N VAL A 24 -1.70 -0.89 5.30
CA VAL A 24 -2.22 -2.24 5.54
C VAL A 24 -1.64 -2.78 6.84
N HIS A 25 -2.51 -3.28 7.72
CA HIS A 25 -2.06 -3.94 8.94
C HIS A 25 -1.27 -5.23 8.59
N ALA A 26 -0.09 -5.40 9.19
CA ALA A 26 0.86 -6.43 8.78
C ALA A 26 0.31 -7.88 8.83
N PRO A 27 -0.41 -8.33 9.89
CA PRO A 27 -1.08 -9.64 9.88
C PRO A 27 -2.09 -9.83 8.74
N VAL A 28 -2.78 -8.77 8.31
CA VAL A 28 -3.68 -8.82 7.16
C VAL A 28 -2.88 -8.96 5.87
N PHE A 29 -1.82 -8.15 5.70
CA PHE A 29 -0.95 -8.21 4.54
C PHE A 29 -0.33 -9.61 4.35
N LEU A 30 0.23 -10.19 5.43
CA LEU A 30 0.86 -11.52 5.38
C LEU A 30 -0.10 -12.64 4.97
N ARG A 31 -1.39 -12.52 5.30
CA ARG A 31 -2.41 -13.51 4.96
C ARG A 31 -2.98 -13.30 3.56
N CYS A 32 -3.12 -12.05 3.13
CA CYS A 32 -3.92 -11.69 1.96
C CYS A 32 -3.09 -11.32 0.73
N PHE A 33 -1.83 -10.91 0.88
CA PHE A 33 -0.99 -10.51 -0.25
C PHE A 33 -0.53 -11.72 -1.07
N ALA A 34 -0.56 -11.58 -2.40
CA ALA A 34 -0.06 -12.58 -3.33
C ALA A 34 0.58 -11.96 -4.57
N SER A 35 1.69 -12.53 -5.03
CA SER A 35 2.34 -12.14 -6.27
C SER A 35 3.13 -13.29 -6.88
N ASP A 36 2.64 -13.79 -8.01
CA ASP A 36 3.34 -14.68 -8.92
C ASP A 36 4.45 -14.01 -9.75
N ARG A 37 4.70 -12.71 -9.50
CA ARG A 37 5.76 -11.90 -10.12
C ARG A 37 5.58 -11.67 -11.63
N ARG A 38 4.42 -11.97 -12.22
CA ARG A 38 4.19 -11.82 -13.67
C ARG A 38 4.47 -10.41 -14.20
N HIS A 39 4.24 -9.39 -13.38
CA HIS A 39 4.49 -7.98 -13.73
C HIS A 39 5.98 -7.64 -13.94
N MET A 40 6.90 -8.50 -13.48
CA MET A 40 8.34 -8.36 -13.68
C MET A 40 8.84 -9.10 -14.93
N LYS A 41 7.95 -9.58 -15.79
CA LYS A 41 8.30 -10.17 -17.08
C LYS A 41 7.99 -9.19 -18.20
N ASP A 42 8.91 -9.08 -19.16
CA ASP A 42 8.67 -8.34 -20.40
C ASP A 42 7.69 -9.09 -21.32
N SER A 43 7.37 -8.49 -22.47
CA SER A 43 6.48 -9.10 -23.47
C SER A 43 7.01 -10.38 -24.09
N ALA A 44 8.32 -10.65 -23.99
CA ALA A 44 8.97 -11.89 -24.44
C ALA A 44 9.08 -12.94 -23.32
N GLY A 45 8.65 -12.62 -22.09
CA GLY A 45 8.69 -13.50 -20.93
C GLY A 45 10.02 -13.47 -20.16
N ASN A 46 10.96 -12.60 -20.51
CA ASN A 46 12.22 -12.45 -19.79
C ASN A 46 12.01 -11.61 -18.53
N TRP A 47 12.80 -11.90 -17.50
CA TRP A 47 12.80 -11.12 -16.27
C TRP A 47 13.42 -9.74 -16.48
N ILE A 48 12.68 -8.67 -16.15
CA ILE A 48 13.19 -7.28 -16.18
C ILE A 48 14.21 -7.03 -15.05
N ALA A 49 14.10 -7.79 -13.95
CA ALA A 49 15.07 -7.88 -12.87
C ALA A 49 15.03 -9.30 -12.29
N GLN A 50 16.15 -9.80 -11.77
CA GLN A 50 16.18 -11.16 -11.20
C GLN A 50 15.15 -11.30 -10.07
N PRO A 51 14.29 -12.35 -10.11
CA PRO A 51 13.33 -12.57 -9.05
C PRO A 51 14.05 -13.04 -7.77
N PRO A 52 13.46 -12.80 -6.59
CA PRO A 52 13.97 -13.41 -5.35
C PRO A 52 14.05 -14.94 -5.44
N ALA A 53 15.02 -15.54 -4.75
CA ALA A 53 15.31 -16.98 -4.82
C ALA A 53 14.26 -17.88 -4.13
N TYR A 54 13.42 -17.32 -3.24
CA TYR A 54 12.33 -18.05 -2.62
C TYR A 54 11.13 -18.17 -3.58
N GLU A 55 10.19 -19.07 -3.28
CA GLU A 55 8.98 -19.28 -4.09
C GLU A 55 8.06 -18.05 -4.11
N PRO A 56 7.20 -17.87 -5.13
CA PRO A 56 6.20 -16.81 -5.13
C PRO A 56 5.33 -16.81 -3.85
N ILE A 57 4.92 -15.60 -3.43
CA ILE A 57 4.05 -15.45 -2.27
C ILE A 57 2.62 -15.76 -2.72
N VAL A 58 1.98 -16.71 -2.06
CA VAL A 58 0.59 -17.12 -2.29
C VAL A 58 -0.21 -16.80 -1.03
N ALA A 59 -1.38 -16.21 -1.20
CA ALA A 59 -2.24 -15.85 -0.07
C ALA A 59 -2.86 -17.11 0.58
N GLU A 60 -3.38 -16.93 1.80
CA GLU A 60 -4.02 -17.99 2.57
C GLU A 60 -5.19 -18.64 1.82
N ASP A 61 -5.95 -17.82 1.08
CA ASP A 61 -7.11 -18.22 0.27
C ASP A 61 -6.74 -18.86 -1.09
N LYS A 62 -5.44 -19.13 -1.32
CA LYS A 62 -4.87 -19.65 -2.58
C LYS A 62 -4.86 -18.67 -3.74
N THR A 63 -5.12 -17.37 -3.52
CA THR A 63 -4.83 -16.35 -4.53
C THR A 63 -3.34 -16.33 -4.85
N GLU A 64 -3.00 -16.43 -6.13
CA GLU A 64 -1.60 -16.42 -6.61
C GLU A 64 -1.13 -15.01 -7.00
N HIS A 65 -2.05 -14.10 -7.32
CA HIS A 65 -1.72 -12.75 -7.76
C HIS A 65 -2.83 -11.76 -7.42
N ASN A 66 -2.49 -10.72 -6.65
CA ASN A 66 -3.37 -9.58 -6.39
C ASN A 66 -2.59 -8.27 -6.17
N LEU A 67 -1.33 -8.19 -6.62
CA LEU A 67 -0.48 -7.02 -6.43
C LEU A 67 -1.13 -5.72 -6.94
N ASN A 68 -1.91 -5.79 -8.02
CA ASN A 68 -2.62 -4.63 -8.55
C ASN A 68 -3.62 -4.03 -7.55
N GLU A 69 -4.31 -4.86 -6.75
CA GLU A 69 -5.22 -4.37 -5.71
C GLU A 69 -4.50 -3.55 -4.63
N TYR A 70 -3.22 -3.86 -4.38
CA TYR A 70 -2.39 -3.12 -3.42
C TYR A 70 -1.78 -1.85 -4.02
N ASN A 71 -1.49 -1.84 -5.33
CA ASN A 71 -0.89 -0.70 -6.02
C ASN A 71 -1.91 0.35 -6.47
N GLU A 72 -3.10 -0.09 -6.88
CA GLU A 72 -4.16 0.80 -7.34
C GLU A 72 -4.71 1.60 -6.16
N ILE A 73 -4.77 2.91 -6.34
CA ILE A 73 -5.43 3.84 -5.43
C ILE A 73 -6.47 4.59 -6.23
N ARG A 74 -7.71 4.51 -5.78
CA ARG A 74 -8.82 5.24 -6.37
C ARG A 74 -9.12 6.48 -5.55
N ALA A 75 -9.50 7.57 -6.22
CA ALA A 75 -9.74 8.85 -5.55
C ALA A 75 -10.89 8.78 -4.52
N ASP A 76 -11.85 7.88 -4.72
CA ASP A 76 -12.98 7.64 -3.81
C ASP A 76 -12.60 6.86 -2.54
N GLU A 77 -11.43 6.24 -2.49
CA GLU A 77 -10.91 5.54 -1.30
C GLU A 77 -10.10 6.45 -0.36
N VAL A 78 -9.68 7.62 -0.84
CA VAL A 78 -8.81 8.51 -0.08
C VAL A 78 -9.58 9.14 1.08
N SER A 79 -9.17 8.79 2.30
CA SER A 79 -9.77 9.34 3.50
C SER A 79 -9.21 10.74 3.77
N VAL A 80 -10.11 11.68 3.98
CA VAL A 80 -9.77 13.10 4.22
C VAL A 80 -9.53 13.41 5.69
N ASN A 81 -10.03 12.59 6.61
CA ASN A 81 -9.90 12.77 8.06
C ASN A 81 -9.54 11.44 8.75
N VAL A 82 -8.79 11.50 9.85
CA VAL A 82 -8.44 10.33 10.66
C VAL A 82 -9.49 10.14 11.77
N GLU A 83 -10.60 9.50 11.41
CA GLU A 83 -11.71 9.20 12.33
C GLU A 83 -11.57 7.80 12.97
N PRO A 84 -12.23 7.51 14.11
CA PRO A 84 -12.14 6.20 14.78
C PRO A 84 -12.49 5.01 13.88
N ASP A 85 -13.45 5.18 12.97
CA ASP A 85 -13.84 4.13 12.02
C ASP A 85 -12.71 3.80 11.04
N LEU A 86 -11.90 4.79 10.65
CA LEU A 86 -10.72 4.59 9.80
C LEU A 86 -9.64 3.79 10.53
N ILE A 87 -9.42 4.11 11.80
CA ILE A 87 -8.50 3.37 12.66
C ILE A 87 -8.97 1.93 12.82
N HIS A 88 -10.27 1.68 13.00
CA HIS A 88 -10.77 0.31 13.06
C HIS A 88 -10.61 -0.42 11.70
N ALA A 89 -10.89 0.27 10.60
CA ALA A 89 -10.82 -0.27 9.24
C ALA A 89 -9.42 -0.78 8.86
N VAL A 90 -8.33 -0.13 9.33
CA VAL A 90 -6.96 -0.59 8.99
C VAL A 90 -6.68 -2.02 9.47
N TYR A 91 -7.31 -2.43 10.58
CA TYR A 91 -7.12 -3.74 11.19
C TYR A 91 -7.99 -4.84 10.59
N THR A 92 -9.08 -4.48 9.90
CA THR A 92 -10.10 -5.41 9.43
C THR A 92 -10.16 -5.52 7.90
N ASN A 93 -9.90 -4.43 7.18
CA ASN A 93 -9.96 -4.41 5.72
C ASN A 93 -8.75 -5.11 5.09
N LYS A 94 -8.99 -5.99 4.11
CA LYS A 94 -7.95 -6.70 3.32
C LYS A 94 -6.89 -5.75 2.74
N LEU A 95 -7.35 -4.64 2.17
CA LEU A 95 -6.51 -3.62 1.53
C LEU A 95 -6.22 -2.43 2.46
N GLY A 96 -6.59 -2.55 3.73
CA GLY A 96 -6.43 -1.52 4.75
C GLY A 96 -7.18 -0.22 4.41
N VAL A 97 -6.49 0.91 4.55
CA VAL A 97 -7.02 2.26 4.33
C VAL A 97 -6.10 3.07 3.41
N VAL A 98 -6.63 4.11 2.77
CA VAL A 98 -5.84 5.01 1.91
C VAL A 98 -5.84 6.42 2.50
N LEU A 99 -4.65 6.99 2.63
CA LEU A 99 -4.40 8.31 3.19
C LEU A 99 -3.71 9.22 2.18
N SER A 100 -3.95 10.52 2.29
CA SER A 100 -3.09 11.53 1.67
C SER A 100 -1.84 11.80 2.52
N GLU A 101 -0.84 12.48 1.94
CA GLU A 101 0.38 12.87 2.66
C GLU A 101 0.11 13.69 3.93
N ASN A 102 -0.95 14.51 3.93
CA ASN A 102 -1.29 15.38 5.06
C ASN A 102 -1.70 14.58 6.29
N GLN A 103 -2.35 13.42 6.11
CA GLN A 103 -2.97 12.68 7.22
C GLN A 103 -2.08 11.56 7.75
N LEU A 104 -0.91 11.36 7.16
CA LEU A 104 -0.01 10.26 7.46
C LEU A 104 0.52 10.33 8.90
N GLU A 105 1.01 11.50 9.32
CA GLU A 105 1.60 11.67 10.66
C GLU A 105 0.53 11.59 11.76
N GLU A 106 -0.63 12.20 11.54
CA GLU A 106 -1.77 12.11 12.48
C GLU A 106 -2.23 10.66 12.65
N PHE A 107 -2.38 9.93 11.55
CA PHE A 107 -2.76 8.51 11.59
C PHE A 107 -1.78 7.68 12.42
N PHE A 108 -0.47 7.83 12.18
CA PHE A 108 0.53 7.06 12.91
C PHE A 108 0.61 7.42 14.40
N ALA A 109 0.31 8.67 14.78
CA ALA A 109 0.21 9.07 16.18
C ALA A 109 -0.95 8.35 16.89
N GLN A 110 -2.10 8.19 16.22
CA GLN A 110 -3.28 7.55 16.80
C GLN A 110 -3.15 6.03 16.93
N VAL A 111 -2.52 5.33 15.97
CA VAL A 111 -2.36 3.86 16.04
C VAL A 111 -1.20 3.41 16.93
N SER A 112 -0.30 4.32 17.30
CA SER A 112 0.84 4.05 18.18
C SER A 112 0.55 4.30 19.67
N SER A 113 -0.66 4.77 19.98
CA SER A 113 -1.14 5.06 21.34
C SER A 113 -1.87 3.86 21.95
#